data_AF-A0AAD1SI31-F1
#
_entry.id   AF-A0AAD1SI31-F1
#
_cell.length_a   1.000
_cell.length_b   1.000
_cell.length_c   1.000
_cell.angle_alpha   90.00
_cell.angle_beta   90.00
_cell.angle_gamma   90.00
#
_symmetry.space_group_name_H-M   'P 1'
#
loop_
_entity.id
_entity.type
_entity.pdbx_description
1 polymer ?
#
loop_
_entity_poly.entity_id
_entity_poly.type
_entity_poly.pdbx_seq_one_letter_code
_entity_poly.pdbx_strand_id
1 'polypeptide(L)'
;MTGISVVEAFFLNGETEQYLEVELCPHGHHLVLLLSQRRNIWKDCLPLSLKVSRTDTRWKGTAVLPWDYFPPLVDKFNAYAIHGSQSERTYEALYPVPENEVQARQQPDFHRLEYFRPFNFSALMGGKWKQPLSSLWKI
;
A
#
# COMPACT_ATOMS: atom_id res chain seq x y z
N MET A 1 12.76 19.59 -0.79
CA MET A 1 11.55 19.00 -1.39
C MET A 1 10.37 19.98 -1.27
N THR A 2 9.91 20.60 -2.36
CA THR A 2 8.73 21.49 -2.39
C THR A 2 7.50 20.86 -3.05
N GLY A 3 7.60 19.62 -3.54
CA GLY A 3 6.49 18.83 -4.09
C GLY A 3 5.90 17.84 -3.08
N ILE A 4 4.67 17.38 -3.34
CA ILE A 4 4.00 16.35 -2.53
C ILE A 4 4.68 15.01 -2.80
N SER A 5 5.16 14.35 -1.75
CA SER A 5 5.69 12.99 -1.82
C SER A 5 4.85 12.07 -0.95
N VAL A 6 4.46 10.92 -1.50
CA VAL A 6 3.71 9.87 -0.81
C VAL A 6 4.30 8.53 -1.23
N VAL A 7 4.38 7.60 -0.29
CA VAL A 7 4.59 6.18 -0.61
C VAL A 7 3.39 5.40 -0.11
N GLU A 8 2.99 4.41 -0.88
CA GLU A 8 1.82 3.58 -0.60
C GLU A 8 2.22 2.11 -0.62
N ALA A 9 1.62 1.32 0.26
CA ALA A 9 1.80 -0.12 0.30
C ALA A 9 0.43 -0.81 0.44
N PHE A 10 0.23 -1.84 -0.37
CA PHE A 10 -1.02 -2.58 -0.43
C PHE A 10 -0.80 -4.06 -0.10
N PHE A 11 -1.59 -4.60 0.81
CA PHE A 11 -1.59 -6.01 1.20
C PHE A 11 -2.97 -6.59 0.91
N LEU A 12 -3.05 -7.49 -0.07
CA LEU A 12 -4.28 -7.99 -0.66
C LEU A 12 -4.46 -9.48 -0.41
N ASN A 13 -5.68 -9.89 -0.05
CA ASN A 13 -6.18 -11.23 -0.29
C ASN A 13 -6.85 -11.24 -1.69
N GLY A 14 -6.23 -11.94 -2.63
CA GLY A 14 -6.63 -11.98 -4.03
C GLY A 14 -7.91 -12.77 -4.31
N GLU A 15 -8.36 -13.61 -3.38
CA GLU A 15 -9.60 -14.38 -3.50
C GLU A 15 -10.81 -13.56 -3.02
N THR A 16 -10.69 -12.89 -1.88
CA THR A 16 -11.80 -12.12 -1.28
C THR A 16 -11.83 -10.65 -1.70
N GLU A 17 -10.80 -10.18 -2.40
CA GLU A 17 -10.55 -8.76 -2.70
C GLU A 17 -10.57 -7.85 -1.46
N GLN A 18 -10.18 -8.38 -0.31
CA GLN A 18 -9.97 -7.60 0.90
C GLN A 18 -8.52 -7.12 0.95
N TYR A 19 -8.29 -5.84 1.22
CA TYR A 19 -6.94 -5.29 1.26
C TYR A 19 -6.78 -4.15 2.26
N LEU A 20 -5.57 -4.12 2.81
CA LEU A 20 -5.03 -3.01 3.59
C LEU A 20 -4.24 -2.10 2.65
N GLU A 21 -4.51 -0.80 2.74
CA GLU A 21 -3.76 0.26 2.06
C GLU A 21 -3.14 1.19 3.11
N VAL A 22 -1.86 1.52 2.92
CA VAL A 22 -1.07 2.33 3.85
C VAL A 22 -0.33 3.40 3.05
N GLU A 23 -0.72 4.66 3.23
CA GLU A 23 -0.07 5.82 2.64
C GLU A 23 0.73 6.59 3.68
N LEU A 24 1.97 6.95 3.37
CA LEU A 24 2.88 7.67 4.25
C LEU A 24 3.46 8.89 3.53
N CYS A 25 3.51 10.03 4.23
CA CYS A 25 4.11 11.25 3.70
C CYS A 25 5.36 11.66 4.51
N PRO A 26 6.27 12.46 3.92
CA PRO A 26 7.49 12.90 4.60
C PRO A 26 7.22 13.81 5.79
N HIS A 27 6.03 14.39 5.93
CA HIS A 27 5.67 15.27 7.05
C HIS A 27 5.04 14.52 8.23
N GLY A 28 4.98 13.19 8.18
CA GLY A 28 4.43 12.38 9.27
C GLY A 28 2.92 12.18 9.22
N HIS A 29 2.23 12.74 8.21
CA HIS A 29 0.85 12.35 7.94
C HIS A 29 0.82 10.95 7.32
N HIS A 30 -0.24 10.23 7.62
CA HIS A 30 -0.52 8.91 7.08
C HIS A 30 -2.01 8.76 6.81
N LEU A 31 -2.35 7.85 5.90
CA LEU A 31 -3.69 7.35 5.72
C LEU A 31 -3.62 5.83 5.73
N VAL A 32 -4.48 5.19 6.50
CA VAL A 32 -4.58 3.73 6.55
C VAL A 32 -6.04 3.38 6.30
N LEU A 33 -6.26 2.53 5.30
CA LEU A 33 -7.59 2.15 4.82
C LEU A 33 -7.73 0.63 4.83
N LEU A 34 -8.92 0.16 5.17
CA LEU A 34 -9.35 -1.22 4.97
C LEU A 34 -10.46 -1.22 3.91
N LEU A 35 -10.23 -1.99 2.84
CA LEU A 35 -11.14 -2.07 1.70
C LEU A 35 -11.58 -3.52 1.47
N SER A 36 -12.78 -3.68 0.92
CA SER A 36 -13.34 -4.98 0.52
C SER A 36 -14.01 -4.80 -0.82
N GLN A 37 -13.44 -5.41 -1.87
CA GLN A 37 -13.64 -5.06 -3.28
C GLN A 37 -12.91 -3.78 -3.69
N ARG A 38 -12.72 -3.62 -5.01
CA ARG A 38 -12.02 -2.47 -5.60
C ARG A 38 -12.66 -1.14 -5.18
N ARG A 39 -11.85 -0.25 -4.57
CA ARG A 39 -12.20 1.10 -4.09
C ARG A 39 -13.36 1.19 -3.10
N ASN A 40 -13.78 0.07 -2.50
CA ASN A 40 -14.83 0.07 -1.50
C ASN A 40 -14.24 0.07 -0.08
N ILE A 41 -14.04 1.28 0.44
CA ILE A 41 -13.52 1.53 1.79
C ILE A 41 -14.63 1.26 2.80
N TRP A 42 -14.37 0.40 3.77
CA TRP A 42 -15.30 0.15 4.88
C TRP A 42 -14.74 0.61 6.23
N LYS A 43 -13.44 0.93 6.29
CA LYS A 43 -12.82 1.59 7.44
C LYS A 43 -11.64 2.46 6.99
N ASP A 44 -11.55 3.67 7.52
CA ASP A 44 -10.50 4.63 7.22
C ASP A 44 -9.89 5.23 8.49
N CYS A 45 -8.87 6.08 8.29
CA CYS A 45 -8.21 6.85 9.33
C CYS A 45 -7.70 6.01 10.51
N LEU A 46 -7.26 4.76 10.24
CA LEU A 46 -6.75 3.90 11.30
C LEU A 46 -5.42 4.45 11.85
N PRO A 47 -5.23 4.43 13.19
CA PRO A 47 -4.04 5.01 13.80
C PRO A 47 -2.77 4.23 13.45
N LEU A 48 -1.70 4.95 13.15
CA LEU A 48 -0.40 4.37 12.82
C LEU A 48 0.74 5.03 13.58
N SER A 49 1.60 4.22 14.20
CA SER A 49 2.86 4.69 14.77
C SER A 49 3.90 4.89 13.66
N LEU A 50 4.04 6.13 13.18
CA LEU A 50 4.98 6.53 12.13
C LEU A 50 6.12 7.39 12.68
N LYS A 51 7.37 6.99 12.39
CA LYS A 51 8.57 7.82 12.60
C LYS A 51 9.12 8.25 11.26
N VAL A 52 9.43 9.54 11.11
CA VAL A 52 9.99 10.08 9.87
C VAL A 52 11.27 10.86 10.15
N SER A 53 12.31 10.60 9.35
CA SER A 53 13.53 11.40 9.29
C SER A 53 13.70 11.95 7.88
N ARG A 54 14.09 13.23 7.76
CA ARG A 54 14.18 13.92 6.46
C ARG A 54 15.49 14.67 6.32
N THR A 55 15.90 14.83 5.08
CA THR A 55 16.95 15.71 4.58
C THR A 55 16.33 16.57 3.47
N ASP A 56 17.14 17.44 2.84
CA ASP A 56 16.64 18.32 1.77
C ASP A 56 16.12 17.57 0.55
N THR A 57 16.71 16.41 0.26
CA THR A 57 16.49 15.62 -0.97
C THR A 57 15.89 14.24 -0.72
N ARG A 58 15.91 13.73 0.51
CA ARG A 58 15.44 12.39 0.86
C ARG A 58 14.68 12.38 2.18
N TRP A 59 13.79 11.40 2.31
CA TRP A 59 13.15 11.08 3.58
C TRP A 59 13.10 9.57 3.79
N LYS A 60 12.99 9.17 5.06
CA LYS A 60 12.82 7.78 5.47
C LYS A 60 11.70 7.73 6.51
N GLY A 61 10.70 6.90 6.23
CA GLY A 61 9.63 6.56 7.18
C GLY A 61 9.86 5.19 7.79
N THR A 62 9.36 4.98 9.01
CA THR A 62 9.24 3.66 9.63
C THR A 62 7.89 3.62 10.33
N ALA A 63 7.02 2.72 9.86
CA ALA A 63 5.70 2.49 10.41
C ALA A 63 5.60 1.10 11.03
N VAL A 64 4.84 0.98 12.12
CA VAL A 64 4.52 -0.31 12.74
C VAL A 64 3.04 -0.61 12.47
N LEU A 65 2.78 -1.61 11.64
CA LEU A 65 1.41 -2.01 11.28
C LEU A 65 0.89 -3.07 12.28
N PRO A 66 -0.24 -2.82 12.96
CA PRO A 66 -0.93 -3.83 13.74
C PRO A 66 -1.37 -5.01 12.88
N TRP A 67 -1.18 -6.24 13.37
CA TRP A 67 -1.65 -7.46 12.67
C TRP A 67 -3.14 -7.45 12.40
N ASP A 68 -3.90 -6.80 13.28
CA ASP A 68 -5.34 -6.63 13.18
C ASP A 68 -5.77 -5.91 11.89
N TYR A 69 -4.89 -5.15 11.24
CA TYR A 69 -5.20 -4.40 10.02
C TYR A 69 -5.09 -5.26 8.76
N PHE A 70 -4.36 -6.37 8.80
CA PHE A 70 -4.19 -7.21 7.62
C PHE A 70 -5.41 -8.11 7.42
N PRO A 71 -5.99 -8.16 6.20
CA PRO A 71 -7.04 -9.11 5.90
C PRO A 71 -6.53 -10.54 6.05
N PRO A 72 -7.39 -11.52 6.36
CA PRO A 72 -6.97 -12.91 6.45
C PRO A 72 -6.37 -13.36 5.11
N LEU A 73 -5.29 -14.15 5.15
CA LEU A 73 -4.70 -14.79 3.98
C LEU A 73 -4.23 -13.81 2.89
N VAL A 74 -3.51 -12.75 3.27
CA VAL A 74 -2.81 -11.90 2.30
C VAL A 74 -1.87 -12.76 1.45
N ASP A 75 -2.07 -12.71 0.14
CA ASP A 75 -1.32 -13.48 -0.86
C ASP A 75 -0.76 -12.60 -2.00
N LYS A 76 -1.08 -11.30 -1.99
CA LYS A 76 -0.68 -10.35 -3.02
C LYS A 76 -0.18 -9.02 -2.42
N PHE A 77 0.76 -8.40 -3.12
CA PHE A 77 1.36 -7.13 -2.71
C PHE A 77 1.65 -6.22 -3.91
N ASN A 78 1.56 -4.91 -3.67
CA ASN A 78 2.20 -3.89 -4.49
C ASN A 78 2.55 -2.67 -3.64
N ALA A 79 3.42 -1.82 -4.17
CA ALA A 79 3.79 -0.57 -3.54
C ALA A 79 3.97 0.52 -4.59
N TYR A 80 3.70 1.76 -4.21
CA TYR A 80 3.74 2.90 -5.10
C TYR A 80 4.53 4.04 -4.48
N ALA A 81 5.12 4.87 -5.33
CA ALA A 81 5.72 6.13 -4.92
C ALA A 81 5.23 7.24 -5.83
N ILE A 82 4.84 8.35 -5.23
CA ILE A 82 4.36 9.54 -5.91
C ILE A 82 5.23 10.69 -5.46
N HIS A 83 5.79 11.43 -6.40
CA HIS A 83 6.63 12.59 -6.10
C HIS A 83 6.62 13.60 -7.24
N GLY A 84 7.22 14.77 -7.00
CA GLY A 84 7.15 15.90 -7.92
C GLY A 84 5.91 16.77 -7.71
N SER A 85 5.64 17.66 -8.67
CA SER A 85 4.53 18.61 -8.60
C SER A 85 4.01 18.94 -9.99
N GLN A 86 2.69 19.06 -10.13
CA GLN A 86 2.03 19.45 -11.38
C GLN A 86 2.48 18.58 -12.58
N SER A 87 3.07 19.20 -13.61
CA SER A 87 3.57 18.51 -14.81
C SER A 87 4.74 17.55 -14.53
N GLU A 88 5.48 17.78 -13.44
CA GLU A 88 6.64 16.95 -13.05
C GLU A 88 6.24 15.81 -12.11
N ARG A 89 4.94 15.53 -11.97
CA ARG A 89 4.46 14.48 -11.06
C ARG A 89 4.78 13.10 -11.64
N THR A 90 5.58 12.35 -10.90
CA THR A 90 6.00 10.99 -11.24
C THR A 90 5.23 9.99 -10.39
N TYR A 91 4.81 8.89 -11.03
CA TYR A 91 4.13 7.78 -10.39
C TYR A 91 4.93 6.50 -10.66
N GLU A 92 5.41 5.87 -9.61
CA GLU A 92 6.22 4.66 -9.66
C GLU A 92 5.47 3.52 -8.99
N ALA A 93 5.69 2.30 -9.47
CA ALA A 93 5.12 1.08 -8.90
C ALA A 93 6.21 0.03 -8.77
N LEU A 94 6.20 -0.72 -7.67
CA LEU A 94 7.07 -1.90 -7.51
C LEU A 94 6.76 -2.95 -8.58
N TYR A 95 5.46 -3.17 -8.83
CA TYR A 95 4.97 -4.01 -9.92
C TYR A 95 4.07 -3.17 -10.84
N PRO A 96 4.63 -2.64 -11.94
CA PRO A 96 3.89 -1.77 -12.85
C PRO A 96 2.93 -2.55 -13.75
N VAL A 97 1.95 -1.84 -14.29
CA VAL A 97 1.14 -2.30 -15.43
C VAL A 97 2.09 -2.55 -16.62
N PRO A 98 1.99 -3.68 -17.33
CA PRO A 98 2.76 -3.93 -18.55
C PRO A 98 2.58 -2.80 -19.56
N GLU A 99 3.67 -2.34 -20.17
CA GLU A 99 3.66 -1.18 -21.08
C GLU A 99 2.66 -1.33 -22.23
N ASN A 100 2.50 -2.56 -22.75
CA ASN A 100 1.57 -2.88 -23.83
C ASN A 100 0.08 -2.85 -23.39
N GLU A 101 -0.20 -2.78 -22.10
CA GLU A 101 -1.54 -2.64 -21.52
C GLU A 101 -1.85 -1.21 -21.07
N VAL A 102 -0.87 -0.29 -21.17
CA VAL A 102 -1.05 1.13 -20.88
C VAL A 102 -1.62 1.83 -22.10
N GLN A 103 -2.79 2.43 -21.94
CA GLN A 103 -3.45 3.18 -23.01
C GLN A 103 -2.92 4.61 -23.10
N ALA A 104 -2.97 5.19 -24.30
CA ALA A 104 -2.64 6.60 -24.48
C ALA A 104 -3.55 7.47 -23.58
N ARG A 105 -2.92 8.36 -22.79
CA ARG A 105 -3.59 9.27 -21.83
C ARG A 105 -4.26 8.57 -20.63
N GLN A 106 -3.99 7.27 -20.42
CA GLN A 106 -4.44 6.58 -19.21
C GLN A 106 -3.90 7.28 -17.97
N GLN A 107 -4.80 7.59 -17.03
CA GLN A 107 -4.41 8.14 -15.73
C GLN A 107 -3.90 7.02 -14.82
N PRO A 108 -2.99 7.32 -13.87
CA PRO A 108 -2.57 6.37 -12.86
C PRO A 108 -3.76 5.83 -12.06
N ASP A 109 -3.82 4.50 -11.89
CA ASP A 109 -4.80 3.83 -11.03
C ASP A 109 -4.09 2.74 -10.23
N PHE A 110 -3.94 2.97 -8.93
CA PHE A 110 -3.25 2.06 -8.01
C PHE A 110 -4.14 0.93 -7.49
N HIS A 111 -5.45 1.00 -7.76
CA HIS A 111 -6.40 -0.06 -7.40
C HIS A 111 -6.60 -1.09 -8.52
N ARG A 112 -5.67 -1.19 -9.48
CA ARG A 112 -5.63 -2.27 -10.47
C ARG A 112 -5.05 -3.53 -9.84
N LEU A 113 -5.86 -4.16 -8.98
CA LEU A 113 -5.50 -5.32 -8.15
C LEU A 113 -4.97 -6.50 -8.97
N GLU A 114 -5.34 -6.59 -10.25
CA GLU A 114 -4.88 -7.63 -11.17
C GLU A 114 -3.36 -7.64 -11.40
N TYR A 115 -2.64 -6.53 -11.17
CA TYR A 115 -1.17 -6.47 -11.32
C TYR A 115 -0.39 -6.71 -10.04
N PHE A 116 -1.07 -6.89 -8.91
CA PHE A 116 -0.39 -7.19 -7.66
C PHE A 116 0.26 -8.56 -7.77
N ARG A 117 1.47 -8.70 -7.26
CA ARG A 117 2.27 -9.93 -7.40
C ARG A 117 2.16 -10.80 -6.16
N PRO A 118 2.40 -12.12 -6.31
CA PRO A 118 2.41 -13.05 -5.18
C PRO A 118 3.28 -12.55 -4.04
N PHE A 119 2.73 -12.61 -2.84
CA PHE A 119 3.36 -12.20 -1.60
C PHE A 119 3.04 -13.23 -0.52
N ASN A 120 4.03 -13.51 0.34
CA ASN A 120 3.84 -14.47 1.41
C ASN A 120 4.65 -14.07 2.63
N PHE A 121 3.98 -13.71 3.72
CA PHE A 121 4.62 -13.38 4.99
C PHE A 121 5.50 -14.50 5.53
N SER A 122 5.19 -15.78 5.27
CA SER A 122 6.04 -16.89 5.73
C SER A 122 7.41 -16.91 5.06
N ALA A 123 7.57 -16.31 3.87
CA ALA A 123 8.89 -16.14 3.25
C ALA A 123 9.77 -15.15 4.03
N LEU A 124 9.15 -14.21 4.77
CA LEU A 124 9.83 -13.21 5.59
C LEU A 124 9.96 -13.66 7.06
N MET A 125 8.92 -14.31 7.59
CA MET A 125 8.77 -14.65 9.02
C MET A 125 9.13 -16.11 9.34
N GLY A 126 9.38 -16.93 8.30
CA GLY A 126 9.68 -18.36 8.40
C GLY A 126 8.46 -19.25 8.17
N GLY A 127 8.68 -20.46 7.65
CA GLY A 127 7.61 -21.38 7.22
C GLY A 127 6.66 -21.90 8.30
N LYS A 128 7.00 -21.75 9.59
CA LYS A 128 6.11 -22.11 10.72
C LYS A 128 5.20 -20.95 11.15
N TRP A 129 5.46 -19.75 10.64
CA TRP A 129 4.68 -18.58 10.98
C TRP A 129 3.26 -18.68 10.41
N LYS A 130 2.28 -18.29 11.22
CA LYS A 130 0.88 -18.19 10.83
C LYS A 130 0.41 -16.77 11.09
N GLN A 131 -0.38 -16.23 10.17
CA GLN A 131 -0.97 -14.91 10.34
C GLN A 131 -1.87 -14.90 11.57
N PRO A 132 -1.69 -13.94 12.50
CA PRO A 132 -2.63 -13.74 13.60
C PRO A 132 -4.03 -13.43 13.09
N LEU A 133 -5.04 -13.87 13.82
CA LEU A 133 -6.43 -13.51 13.52
C LEU A 133 -6.63 -12.01 13.71
N SER A 134 -7.41 -11.41 12.82
CA SER A 134 -7.89 -10.04 12.95
C SER A 134 -9.29 -10.04 13.56
N SER A 135 -9.52 -9.12 14.49
CA SER A 135 -10.82 -8.76 15.04
C SER A 135 -11.59 -7.75 14.15
N LEU A 136 -10.88 -7.08 13.23
CA LEU A 136 -11.46 -6.10 12.32
C LEU A 136 -12.10 -6.75 11.09
N TRP A 137 -11.44 -7.78 10.55
CA TRP A 137 -11.93 -8.51 9.39
C TRP A 137 -12.90 -9.59 9.84
N LYS A 138 -14.20 -9.35 9.66
CA LYS A 138 -15.22 -10.37 9.87
C LYS A 138 -15.13 -11.36 8.71
N ILE A 139 -14.79 -12.61 9.05
CA ILE A 139 -14.76 -13.76 8.15
C ILE A 139 -16.19 -14.16 7.82
#